data_AF-A0AAW8NT37-F1
#
_entry.id   AF-A0AAW8NT37-F1
#
_cell.length_a   1.000
_cell.length_b   1.000
_cell.length_c   1.000
_cell.angle_alpha   90.00
_cell.angle_beta   90.00
_cell.angle_gamma   90.00
#
_symmetry.space_group_name_H-M   'P 1'
#
loop_
_entity.id
_entity.type
_entity.pdbx_description
1 polymer ?
#
loop_
_entity_poly.entity_id
_entity_poly.type
_entity_poly.pdbx_seq_one_letter_code
_entity_poly.pdbx_strand_id
1 'polypeptide(L)'
;MKIIEAICAKGLPKRDLKNANRVNLLALLWAGTLLLSTYLIENQSLSTGIVTMLFGLHSLIGIFMLVSYRHFLVQLDEMERKVQLDALALSVGVTIIFFSSYSILANSAIVPTLNAAYLIALMALTYMFGIIKGRINYR
;
A
#
# COMPACT_ATOMS: atom_id res chain seq x y z
N MET A 1 17.14 9.34 -17.09
CA MET A 1 16.12 10.39 -16.83
C MET A 1 14.69 9.84 -16.74
N LYS A 2 14.23 8.99 -17.68
CA LYS A 2 12.84 8.47 -17.72
C LYS A 2 12.33 7.81 -16.43
N ILE A 3 13.16 7.03 -15.73
CA ILE A 3 12.76 6.38 -14.46
C ILE A 3 12.50 7.40 -13.35
N ILE A 4 13.40 8.37 -13.18
CA ILE A 4 13.25 9.44 -12.17
C ILE A 4 11.99 10.27 -12.49
N GLU A 5 11.72 10.53 -13.76
CA GLU A 5 10.51 11.24 -14.19
C GLU A 5 9.22 10.46 -13.90
N ALA A 6 9.24 9.14 -14.07
CA ALA A 6 8.11 8.26 -13.74
C ALA A 6 7.87 8.19 -12.23
N ILE A 7 8.94 8.10 -11.43
CA ILE A 7 8.88 8.14 -9.96
C ILE A 7 8.33 9.48 -9.48
N CYS A 8 8.85 10.59 -10.01
CA CYS A 8 8.41 11.94 -9.65
C CYS A 8 7.08 12.34 -10.30
N ALA A 9 6.45 11.46 -11.07
CA ALA A 9 5.20 11.72 -11.79
C ALA A 9 5.23 13.02 -12.64
N LYS A 10 6.41 13.38 -13.17
CA LYS A 10 6.67 14.65 -13.86
C LYS A 10 5.79 14.79 -15.10
N GLY A 11 4.79 15.66 -15.11
CA GLY A 11 3.86 15.82 -16.24
C GLY A 11 2.40 15.48 -15.92
N LEU A 12 2.11 14.99 -14.71
CA LEU A 12 0.73 14.96 -14.23
C LEU A 12 0.22 16.38 -13.89
N PRO A 13 -1.08 16.65 -14.05
CA PRO A 13 -1.69 17.89 -13.60
C PRO A 13 -1.40 18.17 -12.12
N LYS A 14 -1.23 19.46 -11.75
CA LYS A 14 -0.96 19.86 -10.34
C LYS A 14 -2.01 19.34 -9.35
N ARG A 15 -3.28 19.27 -9.78
CA ARG A 15 -4.38 18.70 -9.01
C ARG A 15 -4.13 17.23 -8.66
N ASP A 16 -3.72 16.44 -9.64
CA ASP A 16 -3.55 15.00 -9.50
C ASP A 16 -2.32 14.69 -8.64
N LEU A 17 -1.25 15.48 -8.78
CA LEU A 17 -0.09 15.44 -7.88
C LEU A 17 -0.47 15.76 -6.43
N LYS A 18 -1.31 16.78 -6.21
CA LYS A 18 -1.78 17.14 -4.86
C LYS A 18 -2.58 16.00 -4.23
N ASN A 19 -3.47 15.37 -5.00
CA ASN A 19 -4.28 14.24 -4.53
C ASN A 19 -3.42 13.00 -4.27
N ALA A 20 -2.48 12.69 -5.16
CA ALA A 20 -1.53 11.59 -4.99
C ALA A 20 -0.69 11.80 -3.70
N ASN A 21 -0.19 13.01 -3.47
CA ASN A 21 0.57 13.32 -2.26
C ASN A 21 -0.27 13.18 -0.99
N ARG A 22 -1.55 13.56 -1.03
CA ARG A 22 -2.48 13.34 0.09
C ARG A 22 -2.65 11.84 0.38
N VAL A 23 -2.85 11.03 -0.65
CA VAL A 23 -2.95 9.57 -0.50
C VAL A 23 -1.65 9.00 0.06
N ASN A 24 -0.50 9.37 -0.50
CA ASN A 24 0.80 8.89 -0.06
C ASN A 24 1.07 9.26 1.40
N LEU A 25 0.74 10.49 1.82
CA LEU A 25 0.86 10.89 3.22
C LEU A 25 -0.04 10.04 4.13
N LEU A 26 -1.30 9.84 3.76
CA LEU A 26 -2.22 8.99 4.53
C LEU A 26 -1.76 7.54 4.60
N ALA A 27 -1.20 7.00 3.52
CA ALA A 27 -0.63 5.65 3.48
C ALA A 27 0.60 5.53 4.38
N LEU A 28 1.48 6.53 4.39
CA LEU A 28 2.64 6.59 5.30
C LEU A 28 2.21 6.71 6.76
N LEU A 29 1.22 7.56 7.07
CA LEU A 29 0.64 7.67 8.41
C LEU A 29 0.00 6.36 8.84
N TRP A 30 -0.78 5.72 7.96
CA TRP A 30 -1.40 4.43 8.22
C TRP A 30 -0.35 3.35 8.52
N ALA A 31 0.68 3.22 7.67
CA ALA A 31 1.78 2.30 7.90
C ALA A 31 2.56 2.61 9.19
N GLY A 32 2.77 3.90 9.48
CA GLY A 32 3.41 4.36 10.72
C GLY A 32 2.60 3.97 11.96
N THR A 33 1.27 4.09 11.91
CA THR A 33 0.41 3.65 13.03
C THR A 33 0.43 2.13 13.22
N LEU A 34 0.54 1.33 12.15
CA LEU A 34 0.73 -0.11 12.27
C LEU A 34 2.05 -0.42 12.97
N LEU A 35 3.16 0.14 12.48
CA LEU A 35 4.49 -0.09 13.01
C LEU A 35 4.58 0.33 14.49
N LEU A 36 4.07 1.51 14.84
CA LEU A 36 4.07 2.01 16.20
C LEU A 36 3.19 1.14 17.12
N SER A 37 1.98 0.77 16.67
CA SER A 37 1.06 -0.03 17.50
C SER A 37 1.63 -1.41 17.77
N THR A 38 2.17 -2.08 16.75
CA THR A 38 2.83 -3.38 16.90
C THR A 38 4.03 -3.28 17.83
N TYR A 39 4.90 -2.28 17.64
CA TYR A 39 6.07 -2.07 18.50
C TYR A 39 5.68 -1.87 19.96
N LEU A 40 4.69 -1.02 20.24
CA LEU A 40 4.25 -0.76 21.61
C LEU A 40 3.63 -2.00 22.28
N ILE A 41 2.83 -2.78 21.53
CA ILE A 41 2.22 -4.01 22.04
C ILE A 41 3.27 -5.09 22.34
N GLU A 42 4.30 -5.20 21.50
CA GLU A 42 5.37 -6.20 21.69
C GLU A 42 6.33 -5.83 22.82
N ASN A 43 6.56 -4.54 23.07
CA ASN A 43 7.58 -4.07 24.02
C ASN A 43 7.00 -3.57 25.36
N GLN A 44 5.69 -3.40 25.48
CA GLN A 44 5.04 -2.89 26.68
C GLN A 44 3.77 -3.67 27.01
N SER A 45 3.48 -3.81 28.30
CA SER A 45 2.18 -4.31 28.76
C SER A 45 1.16 -3.18 28.72
N LEU A 46 0.42 -3.09 27.62
CA LEU A 46 -0.63 -2.08 27.43
C LEU A 46 -1.97 -2.58 27.96
N SER A 47 -2.77 -1.68 28.52
CA SER A 47 -4.15 -1.99 28.90
C SER A 47 -5.02 -2.21 27.66
N THR A 48 -6.09 -2.98 27.81
CA THR A 48 -7.07 -3.22 26.73
C THR A 48 -7.59 -1.92 26.14
N GLY A 49 -7.83 -0.89 26.98
CA GLY A 49 -8.29 0.42 26.52
C GLY A 49 -7.31 1.12 25.56
N ILE A 50 -6.01 1.05 25.84
CA ILE A 50 -4.98 1.62 24.95
C ILE A 50 -4.91 0.84 23.64
N VAL A 51 -4.96 -0.50 23.70
CA VAL A 51 -4.97 -1.34 22.49
C VAL A 51 -6.18 -1.04 21.60
N THR A 52 -7.37 -0.91 22.19
CA THR A 52 -8.59 -0.53 21.46
C THR A 52 -8.48 0.87 20.84
N MET A 53 -7.87 1.83 21.54
CA MET A 53 -7.60 3.16 21.00
C MET A 53 -6.65 3.12 19.79
N LEU A 54 -5.54 2.37 19.89
CA LEU A 54 -4.58 2.20 18.80
C LEU A 54 -5.23 1.57 17.58
N PHE A 55 -6.01 0.50 17.78
CA PHE A 55 -6.80 -0.13 16.72
C PHE A 55 -7.79 0.85 16.06
N GLY A 56 -8.51 1.63 16.87
CA GLY A 56 -9.45 2.63 16.37
C GLY A 56 -8.77 3.71 15.52
N LEU A 57 -7.65 4.26 16.00
CA LEU A 57 -6.87 5.26 15.27
C LEU A 57 -6.32 4.70 13.96
N HIS A 58 -5.72 3.51 14.00
CA HIS A 58 -5.19 2.83 12.81
C HIS A 58 -6.29 2.62 11.75
N SER A 59 -7.46 2.13 12.19
CA SER A 59 -8.62 1.89 11.33
C SER A 59 -9.17 3.17 10.72
N LEU A 60 -9.29 4.24 11.52
CA LEU A 60 -9.77 5.54 11.04
C LEU A 60 -8.85 6.12 9.95
N ILE A 61 -7.54 6.10 10.17
CA ILE A 61 -6.57 6.56 9.16
C ILE A 61 -6.68 5.70 7.88
N GLY A 62 -6.85 4.38 8.03
CA GLY A 62 -7.09 3.47 6.91
C GLY A 62 -8.35 3.81 6.10
N ILE A 63 -9.46 4.16 6.76
CA ILE A 63 -10.69 4.61 6.10
C ILE A 63 -10.46 5.92 5.35
N PHE A 64 -9.80 6.91 5.97
CA PHE A 64 -9.48 8.17 5.29
C PHE A 64 -8.54 7.97 4.10
N MET A 65 -7.57 7.09 4.22
CA MET A 65 -6.68 6.68 3.13
C MET A 65 -7.50 6.08 1.98
N LEU A 66 -8.38 5.12 2.26
CA LEU A 66 -9.24 4.47 1.26
C LEU A 66 -10.12 5.47 0.51
N VAL A 67 -10.83 6.34 1.25
CA VAL A 67 -11.70 7.36 0.65
C VAL A 67 -10.90 8.33 -0.21
N SER A 68 -9.74 8.77 0.27
CA SER A 68 -8.85 9.66 -0.47
C SER A 68 -8.27 8.99 -1.72
N TYR A 69 -7.92 7.71 -1.63
CA TYR A 69 -7.42 6.94 -2.76
C TYR A 69 -8.48 6.75 -3.84
N ARG A 70 -9.71 6.40 -3.45
CA ARG A 70 -10.84 6.32 -4.38
C ARG A 70 -11.08 7.67 -5.06
N HIS A 71 -11.07 8.75 -4.31
CA HIS A 71 -11.23 10.10 -4.86
C HIS A 71 -10.12 10.44 -5.85
N PHE A 72 -8.86 10.13 -5.51
CA PHE A 72 -7.72 10.29 -6.41
C PHE A 72 -7.93 9.52 -7.73
N LEU A 73 -8.27 8.23 -7.67
CA LEU A 73 -8.47 7.40 -8.88
C LEU A 73 -9.56 7.93 -9.82
N VAL A 74 -10.65 8.47 -9.27
CA VAL A 74 -11.75 9.02 -10.08
C VAL A 74 -11.37 10.32 -10.78
N GLN A 75 -10.43 11.09 -10.22
CA GLN A 75 -10.00 12.36 -10.81
C GLN A 75 -8.90 12.22 -11.85
N LEU A 76 -8.23 11.08 -11.91
CA LEU A 76 -7.19 10.82 -12.91
C LEU A 76 -7.75 10.85 -14.34
N ASP A 77 -6.89 11.25 -15.28
CA ASP A 77 -7.14 11.02 -16.69
C ASP A 77 -7.19 9.50 -17.02
N GLU A 78 -7.68 9.17 -18.21
CA GLU A 78 -7.90 7.77 -18.60
C GLU A 78 -6.60 6.96 -18.65
N MET A 79 -5.49 7.59 -19.05
CA MET A 79 -4.20 6.94 -19.21
C MET A 79 -3.57 6.61 -17.85
N GLU A 80 -3.50 7.57 -16.94
CA GLU A 80 -2.99 7.35 -15.58
C GLU A 80 -3.93 6.42 -14.80
N ARG A 81 -5.25 6.51 -14.96
CA ARG A 81 -6.19 5.54 -14.36
C ARG A 81 -5.94 4.12 -14.84
N LYS A 82 -5.64 3.93 -16.13
CA LYS A 82 -5.25 2.63 -16.68
C LYS A 82 -3.93 2.13 -16.07
N VAL A 83 -2.92 3.00 -15.95
CA VAL A 83 -1.66 2.66 -15.26
C VAL A 83 -1.92 2.16 -13.85
N GLN A 84 -2.78 2.85 -13.09
CA GLN A 84 -3.14 2.44 -11.73
C GLN A 84 -3.84 1.08 -11.71
N LEU A 85 -4.77 0.84 -12.63
CA LEU A 85 -5.52 -0.42 -12.72
C LEU A 85 -4.59 -1.60 -13.08
N ASP A 86 -3.72 -1.43 -14.07
CA ASP A 86 -2.75 -2.44 -14.49
C ASP A 86 -1.78 -2.78 -13.33
N ALA A 87 -1.34 -1.75 -12.60
CA ALA A 87 -0.48 -1.91 -11.44
C ALA A 87 -1.18 -2.63 -10.28
N LEU A 88 -2.46 -2.30 -10.02
CA LEU A 88 -3.28 -3.00 -9.03
C LEU A 88 -3.48 -4.46 -9.40
N ALA A 89 -3.80 -4.76 -10.65
CA ALA A 89 -3.96 -6.13 -11.14
C ALA A 89 -2.68 -6.96 -10.95
N LEU A 90 -1.52 -6.38 -11.28
CA LEU A 90 -0.22 -7.01 -11.05
C LEU A 90 0.02 -7.27 -9.56
N SER A 91 -0.18 -6.25 -8.72
CA SER A 91 0.06 -6.32 -7.28
C SER A 91 -0.82 -7.37 -6.59
N VAL A 92 -2.12 -7.39 -6.91
CA VAL A 92 -3.08 -8.37 -6.38
C VAL A 92 -2.72 -9.77 -6.85
N GLY A 93 -2.44 -9.96 -8.14
CA GLY A 93 -2.06 -11.26 -8.69
C GLY A 93 -0.80 -11.84 -8.02
N VAL A 94 0.26 -11.04 -7.90
CA VAL A 94 1.50 -11.46 -7.24
C VAL A 94 1.23 -11.79 -5.76
N THR A 95 0.48 -10.94 -5.06
CA THR A 95 0.16 -11.16 -3.64
C THR A 95 -0.59 -12.46 -3.41
N ILE A 96 -1.60 -12.77 -4.25
CA ILE A 96 -2.38 -14.02 -4.14
C ILE A 96 -1.49 -15.25 -4.39
N ILE A 97 -0.65 -15.22 -5.43
CA ILE A 97 0.24 -16.33 -5.76
C ILE A 97 1.23 -16.60 -4.61
N PHE A 98 1.87 -15.55 -4.10
CA PHE A 98 2.83 -15.68 -3.00
C PHE A 98 2.16 -16.09 -1.69
N PHE A 99 1.02 -15.49 -1.35
CA PHE A 99 0.27 -15.85 -0.14
C PHE A 99 -0.13 -17.32 -0.14
N SER A 100 -0.76 -17.79 -1.22
CA SER A 100 -1.22 -19.18 -1.33
C SER A 100 -0.06 -20.17 -1.30
N SER A 101 1.01 -19.91 -2.07
CA SER A 101 2.20 -20.76 -2.09
C SER A 101 2.90 -20.82 -0.73
N TYR A 102 3.07 -19.65 -0.08
CA TYR A 102 3.69 -19.60 1.25
C TYR A 102 2.81 -20.29 2.29
N SER A 103 1.49 -20.14 2.21
CA SER A 103 0.56 -20.79 3.14
C SER A 103 0.64 -22.32 3.06
N ILE A 104 0.81 -22.89 1.87
CA ILE A 104 1.03 -24.34 1.69
C ILE A 104 2.30 -24.78 2.45
N LEU A 105 3.40 -24.04 2.28
CA LEU A 105 4.68 -24.36 2.93
C LEU A 105 4.64 -24.14 4.45
N ALA A 106 3.93 -23.10 4.92
CA ALA A 106 3.81 -22.81 6.34
C ALA A 106 2.95 -23.88 7.04
N ASN A 107 1.87 -24.32 6.41
CA ASN A 107 1.01 -25.38 6.94
C ASN A 107 1.68 -26.76 6.95
N SER A 108 2.68 -26.99 6.08
CA SER A 108 3.52 -28.19 6.11
C SER A 108 4.74 -28.07 7.04
N ALA A 109 4.84 -26.97 7.80
CA ALA A 109 5.96 -26.65 8.70
C ALA A 109 7.35 -26.59 8.01
N ILE A 110 7.38 -26.40 6.68
CA ILE A 110 8.63 -26.22 5.92
C ILE A 110 9.19 -24.80 6.11
N VAL A 111 8.31 -23.81 6.25
CA VAL A 111 8.67 -22.41 6.52
C VAL A 111 7.94 -21.90 7.77
N PRO A 112 8.41 -20.80 8.39
CA PRO A 112 7.74 -20.18 9.54
C PRO A 112 6.31 -19.75 9.24
N THR A 113 5.56 -19.46 10.30
CA THR A 113 4.22 -18.88 10.16
C THR A 113 4.27 -17.56 9.40
N LEU A 114 3.32 -17.39 8.47
CA LEU A 114 3.24 -16.21 7.64
C LEU A 114 3.02 -14.94 8.47
N ASN A 115 3.89 -13.95 8.27
CA ASN A 115 3.69 -12.61 8.82
C ASN A 115 2.93 -11.73 7.80
N ALA A 116 1.78 -11.20 8.21
CA ALA A 116 0.95 -10.33 7.37
C ALA A 116 1.70 -9.07 6.87
N ALA A 117 2.70 -8.59 7.61
CA ALA A 117 3.51 -7.45 7.20
C ALA A 117 4.29 -7.73 5.91
N TYR A 118 4.76 -8.97 5.70
CA TYR A 118 5.48 -9.34 4.48
C TYR A 118 4.59 -9.29 3.24
N LEU A 119 3.31 -9.66 3.36
CA LEU A 119 2.34 -9.54 2.28
C LEU A 119 2.03 -8.08 1.94
N ILE A 120 1.84 -7.23 2.95
CA ILE A 120 1.59 -5.80 2.76
C ILE A 120 2.79 -5.15 2.03
N ALA A 121 4.02 -5.49 2.44
CA ALA A 121 5.22 -5.02 1.78
C ALA A 121 5.33 -5.51 0.33
N LEU A 122 5.08 -6.80 0.08
CA LEU A 122 5.08 -7.36 -1.28
C LEU A 122 4.06 -6.66 -2.18
N MET A 123 2.84 -6.48 -1.68
CA MET A 123 1.76 -5.78 -2.40
C MET A 123 2.18 -4.34 -2.74
N ALA A 124 2.71 -3.59 -1.76
CA ALA A 124 3.15 -2.20 -1.98
C ALA A 124 4.29 -2.09 -3.00
N LEU A 125 5.31 -2.95 -2.90
CA LEU A 125 6.45 -2.94 -3.81
C LEU A 125 6.07 -3.33 -5.24
N THR A 126 5.24 -4.35 -5.40
CA THR A 126 4.76 -4.80 -6.72
C THR A 126 3.84 -3.78 -7.37
N TYR A 127 2.99 -3.11 -6.58
CA TYR A 127 2.16 -2.00 -7.06
C TYR A 127 3.01 -0.81 -7.52
N MET A 128 4.01 -0.42 -6.72
CA MET A 128 4.93 0.67 -7.06
C MET A 128 5.69 0.36 -8.35
N PHE A 129 6.21 -0.87 -8.49
CA PHE A 129 6.83 -1.33 -9.71
C PHE A 129 5.88 -1.26 -10.93
N GLY A 130 4.64 -1.70 -10.75
CA GLY A 130 3.59 -1.62 -11.78
C GLY A 130 3.34 -0.19 -12.26
N ILE A 131 3.22 0.77 -11.33
CA ILE A 131 3.05 2.20 -11.66
C ILE A 131 4.25 2.72 -12.44
N ILE A 132 5.47 2.47 -11.96
CA ILE A 132 6.70 2.96 -12.61
C ILE A 132 6.80 2.42 -14.03
N LYS A 133 6.59 1.11 -14.22
CA LYS A 133 6.59 0.46 -15.52
C LYS A 133 5.51 1.03 -16.44
N GLY A 134 4.27 1.19 -15.93
CA GLY A 134 3.18 1.76 -16.71
C GLY A 134 3.49 3.18 -17.15
N ARG A 135 3.94 4.06 -16.25
CA ARG A 135 4.32 5.43 -16.61
C ARG A 135 5.46 5.51 -17.61
N ILE A 136 6.41 4.56 -17.60
CA ILE A 136 7.49 4.52 -18.60
C ILE A 136 6.97 4.08 -19.98
N ASN A 137 6.00 3.15 -20.01
CA ASN A 137 5.50 2.57 -21.26
C ASN A 137 4.42 3.41 -21.94
N TYR A 138 3.62 4.13 -21.17
CA TYR A 138 2.49 4.92 -21.65
C TYR A 138 2.83 6.41 -21.87
N ARG A 139 4.12 6.79 -21.73
CA ARG A 139 4.67 8.12 -22.01
C ARG A 139 5.69 8.06 -23.14
#